data_AF-A0A496XHA9-F1
#
_entry.id   AF-A0A496XHA9-F1
#
_cell.length_a   1.000
_cell.length_b   1.000
_cell.length_c   1.000
_cell.angle_alpha   90.00
_cell.angle_beta   90.00
_cell.angle_gamma   90.00
#
_symmetry.space_group_name_H-M   'P 1'
#
loop_
_entity.id
_entity.type
_entity.pdbx_description
1 polymer ?
#
loop_
_entity_poly.entity_id
_entity_poly.type
_entity_poly.pdbx_seq_one_letter_code
_entity_poly.pdbx_strand_id
1 'polypeptide(L)'
;MNKAVNGQKMLAEKMGYGGGDAPHSSAKTEVLADATTIQVRSDGSVEVKNAAGETLEGEAAFQAVQASREFKQEGEQALADIEIEKQKEIGENNAKRARRVEIGKEFSDRNRAAAENEIILNEALTLAGRATQGAGGKALERLSQIVPGVDVTDEAALDSALKRMALDQLQKFKGPTTDFEFGVVQDISGKLGNAQSSNIARIKALKRNNWFMREQVRQYRNWKGDPNEFAFNFNEMRGFGNKAFTLQEIQNTAVHNNWTIEETLTNLNKRFATK
;
A
#
# COMPACT_ATOMS: atom_id res chain seq x y z
N MET A 1 71.61 -9.98 -29.39
CA MET A 1 70.28 -10.42 -29.87
C MET A 1 69.60 -11.50 -28.99
N ASN A 2 69.94 -11.67 -27.70
CA ASN A 2 69.43 -12.80 -26.88
C ASN A 2 68.56 -12.42 -25.65
N LYS A 3 68.14 -11.16 -25.48
CA LYS A 3 67.32 -10.75 -24.31
C LYS A 3 65.81 -10.91 -24.53
N ALA A 4 65.30 -10.74 -25.76
CA ALA A 4 63.87 -10.84 -26.06
C ALA A 4 63.33 -12.28 -25.94
N VAL A 5 64.13 -13.28 -26.34
CA VAL A 5 63.77 -14.71 -26.29
C VAL A 5 63.51 -15.19 -24.85
N ASN A 6 64.18 -14.60 -23.85
CA ASN A 6 64.03 -15.01 -22.46
C ASN A 6 62.77 -14.42 -21.79
N GLY A 7 62.34 -13.22 -22.23
CA GLY A 7 61.13 -12.57 -21.71
C GLY A 7 59.85 -13.30 -22.15
N GLN A 8 59.79 -13.77 -23.39
CA GLN A 8 58.63 -14.50 -23.92
C GLN A 8 58.44 -15.87 -23.27
N LYS A 9 59.54 -16.60 -23.01
CA LYS A 9 59.49 -17.90 -22.33
C LYS A 9 59.01 -17.78 -20.87
N MET A 10 59.51 -16.78 -20.15
CA MET A 10 59.07 -16.50 -18.76
C MET A 10 57.59 -16.07 -18.69
N LEU A 11 57.10 -15.31 -19.68
CA LEU A 11 55.70 -14.90 -19.74
C LEU A 11 54.79 -16.12 -19.99
N ALA A 12 55.19 -17.01 -20.91
CA ALA A 12 54.46 -18.24 -21.19
C ALA A 12 54.31 -19.11 -19.92
N GLU A 13 55.43 -19.37 -19.22
CA GLU A 13 55.44 -20.14 -17.96
C GLU A 13 54.57 -19.47 -16.87
N LYS A 14 54.65 -18.15 -16.71
CA LYS A 14 53.81 -17.40 -15.75
C LYS A 14 52.32 -17.40 -16.09
N MET A 15 51.96 -17.52 -17.37
CA MET A 15 50.57 -17.60 -17.83
C MET A 15 50.03 -19.04 -17.87
N GLY A 16 50.81 -20.03 -17.42
CA GLY A 16 50.42 -21.44 -17.38
C GLY A 16 50.55 -22.17 -18.73
N TYR A 17 51.19 -21.55 -19.71
CA TYR A 17 51.45 -22.11 -21.04
C TYR A 17 52.93 -22.51 -21.13
N GLY A 18 53.26 -23.81 -21.05
CA GLY A 18 54.66 -24.24 -21.23
C GLY A 18 55.15 -25.44 -20.41
N GLY A 19 54.25 -26.29 -19.91
CA GLY A 19 54.64 -27.55 -19.27
C GLY A 19 55.00 -28.61 -20.31
N GLY A 20 56.29 -28.73 -20.63
CA GLY A 20 57.01 -30.00 -20.86
C GLY A 20 56.40 -31.11 -21.74
N ASP A 21 55.58 -30.79 -22.73
CA ASP A 21 55.31 -31.64 -23.89
C ASP A 21 54.68 -30.73 -24.94
N ALA A 22 55.37 -30.47 -26.04
CA ALA A 22 54.89 -29.57 -27.08
C ALA A 22 53.55 -30.09 -27.63
N PRO A 23 52.42 -29.38 -27.42
CA PRO A 23 51.21 -29.75 -28.10
C PRO A 23 51.35 -29.34 -29.56
N HIS A 24 51.37 -30.31 -30.47
CA HIS A 24 50.92 -30.08 -31.84
C HIS A 24 49.43 -29.70 -31.78
N SER A 25 49.13 -28.43 -31.51
CA SER A 25 47.76 -27.92 -31.60
C SER A 25 47.77 -26.49 -32.13
N SER A 26 46.83 -26.24 -33.05
CA SER A 26 46.52 -24.96 -33.69
C SER A 26 46.77 -23.73 -32.81
N ALA A 27 47.33 -22.67 -33.41
CA ALA A 27 47.44 -21.37 -32.77
C ALA A 27 46.11 -20.99 -32.09
N LYS A 28 46.15 -20.84 -30.77
CA LYS A 28 44.97 -20.49 -29.97
C LYS A 28 45.06 -18.99 -29.68
N THR A 29 44.07 -18.25 -30.14
CA THR A 29 43.91 -16.83 -29.83
C THR A 29 42.80 -16.68 -28.81
N GLU A 30 43.13 -16.09 -27.66
CA GLU A 30 42.17 -15.62 -26.67
C GLU A 30 42.02 -14.11 -26.84
N VAL A 31 40.79 -13.62 -26.94
CA VAL A 31 40.48 -12.19 -26.95
C VAL A 31 39.87 -11.85 -25.59
N LEU A 32 40.48 -10.91 -24.88
CA LEU A 32 40.06 -10.48 -23.55
C LEU A 32 39.04 -9.33 -23.64
N ALA A 33 38.47 -8.93 -22.50
CA ALA A 33 37.33 -8.03 -22.42
C ALA A 33 37.62 -6.58 -22.90
N ASP A 34 38.88 -6.15 -22.80
CA ASP A 34 39.37 -4.86 -23.30
C ASP A 34 39.90 -4.91 -24.75
N ALA A 35 39.63 -6.01 -25.47
CA ALA A 35 40.17 -6.34 -26.79
C ALA A 35 41.69 -6.66 -26.84
N THR A 36 42.36 -6.84 -25.70
CA THR A 36 43.71 -7.42 -25.65
C THR A 36 43.66 -8.86 -26.17
N THR A 37 44.61 -9.23 -27.04
CA THR A 37 44.68 -10.58 -27.60
C THR A 37 45.90 -11.33 -27.10
N ILE A 38 45.73 -12.59 -26.71
CA ILE A 38 46.80 -13.52 -26.37
C ILE A 38 46.83 -14.59 -27.44
N GLN A 39 47.91 -14.66 -28.21
CA GLN A 39 48.11 -15.67 -29.24
C GLN A 39 49.25 -16.60 -28.85
N VAL A 40 48.95 -17.89 -28.69
CA VAL A 40 49.97 -18.92 -28.54
C VAL A 40 50.35 -19.42 -29.93
N ARG A 41 51.60 -19.22 -30.32
CA ARG A 41 52.14 -19.65 -31.60
C ARG A 41 52.53 -21.13 -31.56
N SER A 42 52.70 -21.74 -32.73
CA SER A 42 53.03 -23.17 -32.86
C SER A 42 54.42 -23.54 -32.32
N ASP A 43 55.29 -22.56 -32.11
CA ASP A 43 56.60 -22.71 -31.47
C ASP A 43 56.55 -22.60 -29.93
N GLY A 44 55.34 -22.44 -29.36
CA GLY A 44 55.13 -22.29 -27.93
C GLY A 44 55.38 -20.87 -27.41
N SER A 45 55.74 -19.91 -28.28
CA SER A 45 55.84 -18.50 -27.89
C SER A 45 54.45 -17.87 -27.72
N VAL A 46 54.35 -16.93 -26.80
CA VAL A 46 53.11 -16.20 -26.52
C VAL A 46 53.28 -14.74 -26.96
N GLU A 47 52.38 -14.29 -27.82
CA GLU A 47 52.30 -12.93 -28.32
C GLU A 47 51.07 -12.26 -27.69
N VAL A 48 51.27 -11.14 -26.99
CA VAL A 48 50.19 -10.34 -26.43
C VAL A 48 50.08 -9.04 -27.22
N LYS A 49 48.88 -8.68 -27.69
CA LYS A 49 48.63 -7.40 -28.36
C LYS A 49 47.59 -6.60 -27.63
N ASN A 50 47.81 -5.29 -27.50
CA ASN A 50 46.81 -4.37 -26.95
C ASN A 50 45.66 -4.12 -27.95
N ALA A 51 44.65 -3.35 -27.54
CA ALA A 51 43.50 -2.98 -28.37
C ALA A 51 43.88 -2.18 -29.64
N ALA A 52 45.05 -1.54 -29.67
CA ALA A 52 45.59 -0.84 -30.84
C ALA A 52 46.35 -1.78 -31.82
N GLY A 53 46.50 -3.06 -31.47
CA GLY A 53 47.22 -4.06 -32.26
C GLY A 53 48.74 -4.07 -32.04
N GLU A 54 49.25 -3.29 -31.08
CA GLU A 54 50.68 -3.24 -30.76
C GLU A 54 51.10 -4.44 -29.92
N THR A 55 52.25 -5.02 -30.24
CA THR A 55 52.78 -6.19 -29.51
C THR A 55 53.43 -5.73 -28.20
N LEU A 56 52.95 -6.28 -27.09
CA LEU A 56 53.47 -6.06 -25.75
C LEU A 56 54.41 -7.21 -25.37
N GLU A 57 55.50 -6.91 -24.67
CA GLU A 57 56.47 -7.89 -24.22
C GLU A 57 56.73 -7.79 -22.70
N GLY A 58 57.18 -8.90 -22.12
CA GLY A 58 57.67 -8.94 -20.74
C GLY A 58 56.63 -8.52 -19.70
N GLU A 59 57.00 -7.57 -18.84
CA GLU A 59 56.17 -7.08 -17.73
C GLU A 59 54.93 -6.32 -18.22
N ALA A 60 55.04 -5.56 -19.31
CA ALA A 60 53.91 -4.82 -19.89
C ALA A 60 52.81 -5.77 -20.42
N ALA A 61 53.20 -6.89 -21.02
CA ALA A 61 52.26 -7.92 -21.45
C ALA A 61 51.52 -8.58 -20.28
N PHE A 62 52.23 -8.88 -19.19
CA PHE A 62 51.64 -9.44 -17.98
C PHE A 62 50.65 -8.49 -17.31
N GLN A 63 51.01 -7.21 -17.17
CA GLN A 63 50.14 -6.18 -16.60
C GLN A 63 48.88 -5.95 -17.45
N ALA A 64 49.00 -5.91 -18.78
CA ALA A 64 47.85 -5.77 -19.68
C ALA A 64 46.86 -6.94 -19.55
N VAL A 65 47.35 -8.17 -19.45
CA VAL A 65 46.49 -9.35 -19.24
C VAL A 65 45.83 -9.32 -17.85
N GLN A 66 46.55 -8.92 -16.80
CA GLN A 66 45.96 -8.79 -15.47
C GLN A 66 44.88 -7.69 -15.43
N ALA A 67 45.18 -6.50 -15.94
CA ALA A 67 44.23 -5.39 -15.99
C ALA A 67 42.96 -5.75 -16.79
N SER A 68 43.09 -6.48 -17.89
CA SER A 68 41.95 -6.93 -18.68
C SER A 68 41.08 -7.97 -17.95
N ARG A 69 41.71 -8.86 -17.16
CA ARG A 69 41.01 -9.83 -16.32
C ARG A 69 40.30 -9.15 -15.14
N GLU A 70 40.95 -8.18 -14.51
CA GLU A 70 40.34 -7.34 -13.47
C GLU A 70 39.16 -6.54 -14.03
N PHE A 71 39.31 -5.92 -15.20
CA PHE A 71 38.22 -5.23 -15.89
C PHE A 71 37.02 -6.14 -16.16
N LYS A 72 37.26 -7.39 -16.58
CA LYS A 72 36.19 -8.38 -16.74
C LYS A 72 35.50 -8.70 -15.42
N GLN A 73 36.26 -8.91 -14.34
CA GLN A 73 35.71 -9.20 -13.02
C GLN A 73 34.91 -8.03 -12.44
N GLU A 74 35.40 -6.81 -12.57
CA GLU A 74 34.70 -5.58 -12.17
C GLU A 74 33.41 -5.40 -12.98
N GLY A 75 33.46 -5.65 -14.30
CA GLY A 75 32.26 -5.62 -15.15
C GLY A 75 31.22 -6.68 -14.76
N GLU A 76 31.65 -7.91 -14.46
CA GLU A 76 30.77 -8.98 -13.98
C GLU A 76 30.17 -8.65 -12.59
N GLN A 77 30.95 -8.06 -11.69
CA GLN A 77 30.46 -7.59 -10.39
C GLN A 77 29.45 -6.44 -10.54
N ALA A 78 29.74 -5.44 -11.37
CA ALA A 78 28.82 -4.33 -11.62
C ALA A 78 27.49 -4.81 -12.22
N LEU A 79 27.53 -5.78 -13.14
CA LEU A 79 26.32 -6.40 -13.69
C LEU A 79 25.55 -7.19 -12.62
N ALA A 80 26.25 -7.92 -11.75
CA ALA A 80 25.63 -8.63 -10.63
C ALA A 80 24.96 -7.66 -9.65
N ASP A 81 25.61 -6.53 -9.32
CA ASP A 81 25.05 -5.50 -8.45
C ASP A 81 23.80 -4.85 -9.06
N ILE A 82 23.83 -4.56 -10.37
CA ILE A 82 22.64 -4.06 -11.11
C ILE A 82 21.50 -5.07 -11.05
N GLU A 83 21.78 -6.36 -11.24
CA GLU A 83 20.75 -7.40 -11.17
C GLU A 83 20.20 -7.55 -9.75
N ILE A 84 21.05 -7.52 -8.72
CA ILE A 84 20.62 -7.54 -7.31
C ILE A 84 19.71 -6.35 -7.01
N GLU A 85 20.07 -5.15 -7.46
CA GLU A 85 19.28 -3.95 -7.22
C GLU A 85 17.92 -4.02 -7.94
N LYS A 86 17.90 -4.52 -9.17
CA LYS A 86 16.67 -4.77 -9.93
C LYS A 86 15.77 -5.81 -9.24
N GLN A 87 16.35 -6.89 -8.70
CA GLN A 87 15.60 -7.90 -7.95
C GLN A 87 15.01 -7.33 -6.66
N LYS A 88 15.75 -6.46 -5.94
CA LYS A 88 15.22 -5.73 -4.78
C LYS A 88 14.05 -4.84 -5.18
N GLU A 89 14.19 -4.05 -6.25
CA GLU A 89 13.12 -3.17 -6.74
C GLU A 89 11.85 -3.97 -7.11
N ILE A 90 12.01 -5.11 -7.79
CA ILE A 90 10.90 -6.02 -8.11
C ILE A 90 10.26 -6.56 -6.82
N GLY A 91 11.08 -6.97 -5.85
CA GLY A 91 10.62 -7.45 -4.54
C GLY A 91 9.82 -6.40 -3.78
N GLU A 92 10.32 -5.17 -3.70
CA GLU A 92 9.64 -4.05 -3.06
C GLU A 92 8.32 -3.70 -3.76
N ASN A 93 8.33 -3.66 -5.09
CA ASN A 93 7.13 -3.40 -5.88
C ASN A 93 6.07 -4.50 -5.68
N ASN A 94 6.48 -5.76 -5.61
CA ASN A 94 5.58 -6.88 -5.31
C ASN A 94 5.02 -6.80 -3.88
N ALA A 95 5.85 -6.47 -2.89
CA ALA A 95 5.43 -6.26 -1.52
C ALA A 95 4.41 -5.11 -1.40
N LYS A 96 4.68 -3.96 -2.06
CA LYS A 96 3.74 -2.82 -2.13
C LYS A 96 2.42 -3.20 -2.79
N ARG A 97 2.45 -3.97 -3.88
CA ARG A 97 1.23 -4.48 -4.55
C ARG A 97 0.43 -5.41 -3.65
N ALA A 98 1.09 -6.39 -3.01
CA ALA A 98 0.44 -7.30 -2.06
C ALA A 98 -0.21 -6.53 -0.92
N ARG A 99 0.50 -5.55 -0.35
CA ARG A 99 -0.02 -4.70 0.72
C ARG A 99 -1.23 -3.86 0.29
N ARG A 100 -1.23 -3.34 -0.94
CA ARG A 100 -2.38 -2.62 -1.51
C ARG A 100 -3.62 -3.53 -1.63
N VAL A 101 -3.43 -4.78 -2.02
CA VAL A 101 -4.53 -5.76 -2.11
C VAL A 101 -5.09 -6.08 -0.72
N GLU A 102 -4.22 -6.28 0.27
CA GLU A 102 -4.62 -6.57 1.65
C GLU A 102 -5.41 -5.42 2.28
N ILE A 103 -4.88 -4.19 2.23
CA ILE A 103 -5.56 -3.00 2.74
C ILE A 103 -6.87 -2.74 1.97
N GLY A 104 -6.85 -2.94 0.64
CA GLY A 104 -8.05 -2.84 -0.18
C GLY A 104 -9.13 -3.84 0.22
N LYS A 105 -8.75 -5.07 0.60
CA LYS A 105 -9.66 -6.08 1.14
C LYS A 105 -10.22 -5.66 2.50
N GLU A 106 -9.37 -5.19 3.43
CA GLU A 106 -9.79 -4.70 4.75
C GLU A 106 -10.84 -3.58 4.61
N PHE A 107 -10.60 -2.60 3.73
CA PHE A 107 -11.57 -1.55 3.45
C PHE A 107 -12.83 -2.08 2.77
N SER A 108 -12.72 -3.00 1.82
CA SER A 108 -13.88 -3.60 1.16
C SER A 108 -14.78 -4.36 2.13
N ASP A 109 -14.20 -5.13 3.06
CA ASP A 109 -14.95 -5.89 4.06
C ASP A 109 -15.66 -4.95 5.04
N ARG A 110 -14.99 -3.86 5.45
CA ARG A 110 -15.63 -2.78 6.23
C ARG A 110 -16.77 -2.12 5.48
N ASN A 111 -16.59 -1.83 4.20
CA ASN A 111 -17.62 -1.23 3.36
C ASN A 111 -18.85 -2.14 3.24
N ARG A 112 -18.64 -3.46 3.10
CA ARG A 112 -19.72 -4.44 3.09
C ARG A 112 -20.46 -4.45 4.43
N ALA A 113 -19.74 -4.52 5.54
CA ALA A 113 -20.35 -4.45 6.87
C ALA A 113 -21.10 -3.13 7.11
N ALA A 114 -20.58 -2.00 6.64
CA ALA A 114 -21.26 -0.70 6.70
C ALA A 114 -22.51 -0.65 5.78
N ALA A 115 -22.52 -1.38 4.67
CA ALA A 115 -23.68 -1.54 3.80
C ALA A 115 -24.78 -2.36 4.47
N GLU A 116 -24.43 -3.51 5.02
CA GLU A 116 -25.33 -4.38 5.77
C GLU A 116 -25.94 -3.64 6.98
N ASN A 117 -25.08 -2.95 7.75
CA ASN A 117 -25.53 -2.17 8.91
C ASN A 117 -26.43 -1.00 8.53
N GLU A 118 -26.27 -0.38 7.35
CA GLU A 118 -27.12 0.76 6.97
C GLU A 118 -28.59 0.35 6.82
N ILE A 119 -28.87 -0.83 6.28
CA ILE A 119 -30.24 -1.35 6.18
C ILE A 119 -30.85 -1.44 7.58
N ILE A 120 -30.10 -2.06 8.51
CA ILE A 120 -30.47 -2.21 9.92
C ILE A 120 -30.72 -0.85 10.58
N LEU A 121 -29.81 0.11 10.37
CA LEU A 121 -29.90 1.44 10.98
C LEU A 121 -31.03 2.29 10.40
N ASN A 122 -31.34 2.17 9.10
CA ASN A 122 -32.48 2.84 8.48
C ASN A 122 -33.80 2.33 9.04
N GLU A 123 -33.92 1.02 9.19
CA GLU A 123 -35.08 0.41 9.82
C GLU A 123 -35.16 0.82 11.29
N ALA A 124 -34.08 0.70 12.06
CA ALA A 124 -34.04 1.13 13.46
C ALA A 124 -34.42 2.61 13.62
N LEU A 125 -33.96 3.51 12.73
CA LEU A 125 -34.31 4.94 12.76
C LEU A 125 -35.80 5.17 12.50
N THR A 126 -36.36 4.45 11.53
CA THR A 126 -37.79 4.52 11.17
C THR A 126 -38.66 4.03 12.33
N LEU A 127 -38.22 2.97 13.02
CA LEU A 127 -38.94 2.35 14.13
C LEU A 127 -38.83 3.20 15.40
N ALA A 128 -37.63 3.69 15.73
CA ALA A 128 -37.40 4.61 16.83
C ALA A 128 -38.19 5.92 16.65
N GLY A 129 -38.34 6.43 15.42
CA GLY A 129 -39.18 7.60 15.13
C GLY A 129 -40.69 7.38 15.28
N ARG A 130 -41.16 6.12 15.23
CA ARG A 130 -42.59 5.73 15.30
C ARG A 130 -43.01 5.17 16.66
N ALA A 131 -42.07 4.93 17.57
CA ALA A 131 -42.31 4.27 18.86
C ALA A 131 -43.20 5.08 19.84
N THR A 132 -43.70 6.26 19.46
CA THR A 132 -44.41 7.17 20.35
C THR A 132 -45.83 6.75 20.77
N GLN A 133 -46.47 5.71 20.24
CA GLN A 133 -47.82 5.32 20.66
C GLN A 133 -48.23 3.94 20.14
N GLY A 134 -48.38 2.94 21.02
CA GLY A 134 -49.24 1.74 20.85
C GLY A 134 -48.95 0.74 19.71
N ALA A 135 -48.19 1.12 18.68
CA ALA A 135 -47.85 0.30 17.50
C ALA A 135 -46.52 -0.46 17.66
N GLY A 136 -45.95 -0.45 18.87
CA GLY A 136 -44.62 -0.98 19.19
C GLY A 136 -44.44 -2.46 18.80
N GLY A 137 -45.44 -3.32 18.98
CA GLY A 137 -45.29 -4.77 18.80
C GLY A 137 -44.62 -5.21 17.50
N LYS A 138 -45.13 -4.78 16.33
CA LYS A 138 -44.59 -5.21 15.01
C LYS A 138 -43.26 -4.56 14.65
N ALA A 139 -43.04 -3.35 15.14
CA ALA A 139 -41.80 -2.62 14.93
C ALA A 139 -40.65 -3.26 15.71
N LEU A 140 -40.94 -3.59 16.96
CA LEU A 140 -40.08 -4.30 17.88
C LEU A 140 -39.85 -5.73 17.38
N GLU A 141 -40.86 -6.45 16.93
CA GLU A 141 -40.71 -7.79 16.37
C GLU A 141 -39.72 -7.83 15.18
N ARG A 142 -39.75 -6.85 14.28
CA ARG A 142 -38.76 -6.75 13.19
C ARG A 142 -37.34 -6.41 13.68
N LEU A 143 -37.21 -5.52 14.65
CA LEU A 143 -35.91 -5.14 15.20
C LEU A 143 -35.27 -6.31 15.96
N SER A 144 -36.08 -7.14 16.63
CA SER A 144 -35.64 -8.40 17.28
C SER A 144 -35.18 -9.47 16.28
N GLN A 145 -35.76 -9.51 15.08
CA GLN A 145 -35.35 -10.41 13.99
C GLN A 145 -34.01 -9.99 13.38
N ILE A 146 -33.69 -8.70 13.44
CA ILE A 146 -32.49 -8.11 12.83
C ILE A 146 -31.32 -8.06 13.83
N VAL A 147 -31.60 -7.91 15.12
CA VAL A 147 -30.60 -7.97 16.20
C VAL A 147 -30.92 -9.18 17.09
N PRO A 148 -30.40 -10.37 16.75
CA PRO A 148 -30.80 -11.62 17.41
C PRO A 148 -30.53 -11.56 18.93
N GLY A 149 -31.55 -11.91 19.72
CA GLY A 149 -31.43 -12.01 21.18
C GLY A 149 -31.60 -10.70 21.94
N VAL A 150 -32.04 -9.62 21.30
CA VAL A 150 -32.36 -8.36 21.97
C VAL A 150 -33.87 -8.25 22.13
N ASP A 151 -34.33 -8.26 23.39
CA ASP A 151 -35.69 -7.85 23.70
C ASP A 151 -35.79 -6.35 23.48
N VAL A 152 -36.51 -5.95 22.46
CA VAL A 152 -36.65 -4.56 22.06
C VAL A 152 -37.85 -3.91 22.74
N THR A 153 -38.72 -4.69 23.40
CA THR A 153 -39.75 -4.16 24.30
C THR A 153 -39.15 -3.62 25.60
N ASP A 154 -37.96 -4.10 25.96
CA ASP A 154 -37.13 -3.56 27.02
C ASP A 154 -36.20 -2.46 26.46
N GLU A 155 -36.52 -1.21 26.82
CA GLU A 155 -35.70 -0.05 26.42
C GLU A 155 -34.24 -0.17 26.87
N ALA A 156 -33.95 -0.84 27.99
CA ALA A 156 -32.60 -1.05 28.49
C ALA A 156 -31.84 -2.08 27.63
N ALA A 157 -32.51 -3.13 27.17
CA ALA A 157 -31.92 -4.11 26.26
C ALA A 157 -31.67 -3.53 24.86
N LEU A 158 -32.59 -2.70 24.33
CA LEU A 158 -32.36 -1.93 23.09
C LEU A 158 -31.19 -0.93 23.24
N ASP A 159 -31.13 -0.20 24.36
CA ASP A 159 -30.04 0.73 24.67
C ASP A 159 -28.68 0.01 24.71
N SER A 160 -28.62 -1.16 25.34
CA SER A 160 -27.45 -2.03 25.41
C SER A 160 -27.03 -2.56 24.05
N ALA A 161 -27.98 -3.00 23.23
CA ALA A 161 -27.73 -3.48 21.88
C ALA A 161 -27.16 -2.38 20.96
N LEU A 162 -27.74 -1.18 21.01
CA LEU A 162 -27.24 -0.03 20.27
C LEU A 162 -25.85 0.41 20.75
N LYS A 163 -25.57 0.35 22.06
CA LYS A 163 -24.22 0.56 22.61
C LYS A 163 -23.23 -0.47 22.09
N ARG A 164 -23.61 -1.75 22.05
CA ARG A 164 -22.76 -2.82 21.53
C ARG A 164 -22.47 -2.63 20.04
N MET A 165 -23.49 -2.32 19.23
CA MET A 165 -23.31 -1.98 17.82
C MET A 165 -22.39 -0.77 17.64
N ALA A 166 -22.53 0.26 18.49
CA ALA A 166 -21.66 1.43 18.45
C ALA A 166 -20.21 1.11 18.78
N LEU A 167 -19.98 0.31 19.82
CA LEU A 167 -18.65 -0.16 20.19
C LEU A 167 -18.03 -1.02 19.08
N ASP A 168 -18.79 -1.94 18.50
CA ASP A 168 -18.33 -2.78 17.38
C ASP A 168 -17.99 -1.94 16.14
N GLN A 169 -18.75 -0.89 15.84
CA GLN A 169 -18.44 0.03 14.74
C GLN A 169 -17.23 0.91 15.03
N LEU A 170 -17.08 1.42 16.24
CA LEU A 170 -15.92 2.19 16.67
C LEU A 170 -14.63 1.35 16.60
N GLN A 171 -14.65 0.10 17.06
CA GLN A 171 -13.50 -0.81 16.94
C GLN A 171 -13.12 -1.10 15.48
N LYS A 172 -14.09 -1.09 14.57
CA LYS A 172 -13.84 -1.30 13.13
C LYS A 172 -13.32 -0.05 12.44
N PHE A 173 -13.54 1.15 13.00
CA PHE A 173 -13.07 2.40 12.42
C PHE A 173 -11.61 2.65 12.82
N LYS A 174 -10.69 2.64 11.83
CA LYS A 174 -9.26 2.94 12.03
C LYS A 174 -8.83 4.33 11.51
N GLY A 175 -9.78 5.22 11.22
CA GLY A 175 -9.48 6.62 10.91
C GLY A 175 -9.22 7.44 12.18
N PRO A 176 -8.86 8.74 12.07
CA PRO A 176 -8.93 9.63 13.22
C PRO A 176 -10.39 9.69 13.65
N THR A 177 -10.76 8.86 14.63
CA THR A 177 -11.97 9.05 15.43
C THR A 177 -11.83 10.43 16.00
N THR A 178 -12.62 11.38 15.51
CA THR A 178 -12.73 12.65 16.21
C THR A 178 -13.23 12.30 17.61
N ASP A 179 -12.50 12.71 18.65
CA ASP A 179 -12.84 12.49 20.08
C ASP A 179 -14.31 12.87 20.40
N PHE A 180 -14.94 13.61 19.51
CA PHE A 180 -16.33 13.98 19.49
C PHE A 180 -17.33 12.83 19.29
N GLU A 181 -17.04 11.77 18.51
CA GLU A 181 -17.97 10.62 18.42
C GLU A 181 -18.02 9.82 19.73
N PHE A 182 -16.90 9.75 20.46
CA PHE A 182 -16.87 9.22 21.84
C PHE A 182 -17.65 10.10 22.81
N GLY A 183 -17.45 11.42 22.72
CA GLY A 183 -18.18 12.41 23.53
C GLY A 183 -19.69 12.33 23.31
N VAL A 184 -20.17 12.21 22.07
CA VAL A 184 -21.60 12.12 21.77
C VAL A 184 -22.19 10.80 22.25
N VAL A 185 -21.49 9.66 22.13
CA VAL A 185 -21.96 8.38 22.68
C VAL A 185 -22.04 8.42 24.22
N GLN A 186 -21.06 9.06 24.89
CA GLN A 186 -21.10 9.28 26.34
C GLN A 186 -22.18 10.28 26.78
N ASP A 187 -22.35 11.39 26.06
CA ASP A 187 -23.28 12.48 26.42
C ASP A 187 -24.74 12.07 26.17
N ILE A 188 -24.99 11.20 25.17
CA ILE A 188 -26.29 10.55 24.97
C ILE A 188 -26.61 9.55 26.10
N SER A 189 -25.61 9.04 26.82
CA SER A 189 -25.85 8.24 28.03
C SER A 189 -26.27 9.09 29.23
N GLY A 190 -26.04 10.41 29.21
CA GLY A 190 -26.27 11.32 30.35
C GLY A 190 -27.61 12.06 30.34
N LYS A 191 -28.26 12.24 29.18
CA LYS A 191 -29.57 12.91 29.08
C LYS A 191 -30.72 11.93 29.30
N LEU A 192 -30.90 11.55 30.56
CA LEU A 192 -31.92 10.64 31.13
C LEU A 192 -33.40 11.06 30.96
N GLY A 193 -33.73 12.08 30.17
CA GLY A 193 -35.09 12.61 30.09
C GLY A 193 -36.01 11.95 29.05
N ASN A 194 -35.46 11.36 27.98
CA ASN A 194 -36.24 10.72 26.91
C ASN A 194 -35.39 9.68 26.17
N ALA A 195 -35.60 8.39 26.46
CA ALA A 195 -34.85 7.28 25.87
C ALA A 195 -34.96 7.22 24.34
N GLN A 196 -36.10 7.62 23.78
CA GLN A 196 -36.34 7.61 22.34
C GLN A 196 -35.43 8.61 21.60
N SER A 197 -35.32 9.84 22.09
CA SER A 197 -34.47 10.85 21.44
C SER A 197 -32.99 10.49 21.52
N SER A 198 -32.57 9.88 22.64
CA SER A 198 -31.23 9.32 22.82
C SER A 198 -30.95 8.18 21.84
N ASN A 199 -31.86 7.23 21.68
CA ASN A 199 -31.70 6.13 20.71
C ASN A 199 -31.64 6.63 19.27
N ILE A 200 -32.48 7.61 18.89
CA ILE A 200 -32.41 8.25 17.58
C ILE A 200 -31.04 8.90 17.35
N ALA A 201 -30.53 9.65 18.33
CA ALA A 201 -29.22 10.30 18.21
C ALA A 201 -28.08 9.29 18.02
N ARG A 202 -28.12 8.15 18.72
CA ARG A 202 -27.14 7.06 18.53
C ARG A 202 -27.23 6.44 17.15
N ILE A 203 -28.44 6.10 16.69
CA ILE A 203 -28.63 5.54 15.36
C ILE A 203 -28.11 6.51 14.29
N LYS A 204 -28.36 7.81 14.45
CA LYS A 204 -27.81 8.84 13.55
C LYS A 204 -26.28 8.91 13.59
N ALA A 205 -25.66 8.78 14.76
CA ALA A 205 -24.21 8.70 14.88
C ALA A 205 -23.63 7.50 14.13
N LEU A 206 -24.24 6.31 14.29
CA LEU A 206 -23.82 5.10 13.56
C LEU A 206 -23.98 5.26 12.04
N LYS A 207 -25.05 5.92 11.60
CA LYS A 207 -25.23 6.24 10.18
C LYS A 207 -24.15 7.18 9.65
N ARG A 208 -23.75 8.20 10.42
CA ARG A 208 -22.63 9.08 10.03
C ARG A 208 -21.33 8.30 9.89
N ASN A 209 -21.01 7.44 10.87
CA ASN A 209 -19.82 6.59 10.81
C ASN A 209 -19.84 5.68 9.57
N ASN A 210 -20.95 4.97 9.32
CA ASN A 210 -21.12 4.14 8.12
C ASN A 210 -20.88 4.93 6.83
N TRP A 211 -21.36 6.17 6.73
CA TRP A 211 -21.13 7.03 5.57
C TRP A 211 -19.63 7.31 5.36
N PHE A 212 -18.93 7.66 6.44
CA PHE A 212 -17.48 7.92 6.40
C PHE A 212 -16.64 6.69 6.10
N MET A 213 -17.05 5.50 6.55
CA MET A 213 -16.39 4.25 6.14
C MET A 213 -16.43 4.04 4.62
N ARG A 214 -17.57 4.33 3.99
CA ARG A 214 -17.72 4.24 2.51
C ARG A 214 -16.86 5.28 1.81
N GLU A 215 -16.83 6.48 2.35
CA GLU A 215 -16.04 7.58 1.81
C GLU A 215 -14.55 7.29 1.89
N GLN A 216 -14.09 6.67 2.98
CA GLN A 216 -12.72 6.19 3.13
C GLN A 216 -12.35 5.17 2.05
N VAL A 217 -13.25 4.23 1.75
CA VAL A 217 -13.03 3.25 0.66
C VAL A 217 -12.93 3.95 -0.70
N ARG A 218 -13.78 4.94 -0.95
CA ARG A 218 -13.72 5.75 -2.18
C ARG A 218 -12.37 6.47 -2.30
N GLN A 219 -11.94 7.16 -1.24
CA GLN A 219 -10.65 7.85 -1.22
C GLN A 219 -9.48 6.87 -1.43
N TYR A 220 -9.51 5.70 -0.77
CA TYR A 220 -8.48 4.68 -0.93
C TYR A 220 -8.40 4.15 -2.36
N ARG A 221 -9.54 3.87 -3.00
CA ARG A 221 -9.58 3.42 -4.41
C ARG A 221 -9.00 4.46 -5.37
N ASN A 222 -9.12 5.75 -5.02
CA ASN A 222 -8.59 6.85 -5.81
C ASN A 222 -7.12 7.18 -5.47
N TRP A 223 -6.57 6.65 -4.37
CA TRP A 223 -5.20 6.91 -3.92
C TRP A 223 -4.15 6.25 -4.82
N LYS A 224 -3.18 7.04 -5.28
CA LYS A 224 -2.09 6.59 -6.17
C LYS A 224 -0.74 6.42 -5.47
N GLY A 225 -0.57 6.92 -4.25
CA GLY A 225 0.67 6.84 -3.47
C GLY A 225 0.92 5.46 -2.84
N ASP A 226 1.89 5.39 -1.92
CA ASP A 226 2.18 4.17 -1.16
C ASP A 226 0.95 3.75 -0.34
N PRO A 227 0.54 2.48 -0.35
CA PRO A 227 -0.60 2.01 0.44
C PRO A 227 -0.41 2.17 1.96
N ASN A 228 0.82 2.22 2.46
CA ASN A 228 1.11 2.42 3.90
C ASN A 228 1.02 3.90 4.32
N GLU A 229 1.07 4.82 3.37
CA GLU A 229 0.94 6.27 3.62
C GLU A 229 -0.50 6.77 3.52
N PHE A 230 -1.44 5.89 3.16
CA PHE A 230 -2.82 6.28 3.02
C PHE A 230 -3.41 6.70 4.37
N ALA A 231 -3.90 7.95 4.41
CA ALA A 231 -4.71 8.47 5.50
C ALA A 231 -6.03 9.03 4.94
N PHE A 232 -7.10 8.88 5.72
CA PHE A 232 -8.40 9.45 5.35
C PHE A 232 -8.33 10.99 5.39
N ASN A 233 -8.68 11.62 4.27
CA ASN A 233 -8.62 13.06 4.10
C ASN A 233 -9.96 13.71 4.47
N PHE A 234 -10.06 14.21 5.70
CA PHE A 234 -11.21 15.01 6.16
C PHE A 234 -11.32 16.39 5.50
N ASN A 235 -10.25 16.87 4.85
CA ASN A 235 -10.22 18.15 4.16
C ASN A 235 -10.65 18.06 2.68
N GLU A 236 -11.08 16.89 2.20
CA GLU A 236 -11.62 16.77 0.85
C GLU A 236 -12.87 17.65 0.69
N MET A 237 -12.88 18.44 -0.39
CA MET A 237 -13.96 19.39 -0.68
C MET A 237 -15.09 18.72 -1.45
N ARG A 238 -16.33 18.97 -1.04
CA ARG A 238 -17.57 18.58 -1.73
C ARG A 238 -18.34 19.85 -2.13
N GLY A 239 -18.70 19.94 -3.40
CA GLY A 239 -19.47 21.07 -3.95
C GLY A 239 -20.98 20.92 -3.74
N PHE A 240 -21.65 22.03 -3.40
CA PHE A 240 -23.10 22.16 -3.23
C PHE A 240 -23.54 23.50 -3.83
N GLY A 241 -24.03 23.49 -5.06
CA GLY A 241 -24.34 24.72 -5.80
C GLY A 241 -23.12 25.61 -5.96
N ASN A 242 -23.18 26.83 -5.42
CA ASN A 242 -22.08 27.81 -5.51
C ASN A 242 -21.10 27.80 -4.30
N LYS A 243 -21.20 26.80 -3.41
CA LYS A 243 -20.32 26.65 -2.26
C LYS A 243 -19.69 25.27 -2.23
N ALA A 244 -18.58 25.13 -1.52
CA ALA A 244 -17.96 23.86 -1.21
C ALA A 244 -17.67 23.77 0.28
N PHE A 245 -17.79 22.57 0.83
CA PHE A 245 -17.51 22.26 2.23
C PHE A 245 -16.55 21.08 2.30
N THR A 246 -15.63 21.14 3.25
CA THR A 246 -14.80 19.99 3.61
C THR A 246 -15.65 18.87 4.21
N LEU A 247 -15.19 17.63 4.14
CA LEU A 247 -15.84 16.53 4.84
C LEU A 247 -15.91 16.75 6.35
N GLN A 248 -14.93 17.43 6.93
CA GLN A 248 -14.94 17.83 8.34
C GLN A 248 -16.08 18.81 8.66
N GLU A 249 -16.29 19.84 7.84
CA GLU A 249 -17.38 20.79 8.02
C GLU A 249 -18.75 20.09 7.88
N ILE A 250 -18.87 19.14 6.96
CA ILE A 250 -20.08 18.33 6.80
C ILE A 250 -20.33 17.50 8.07
N GLN A 251 -19.32 16.82 8.62
CA GLN A 251 -19.44 16.06 9.86
C GLN A 251 -19.81 16.97 11.04
N ASN A 252 -19.12 18.10 11.21
CA ASN A 252 -19.38 19.05 12.28
C ASN A 252 -20.81 19.59 12.23
N THR A 253 -21.29 19.93 11.01
CA THR A 253 -22.67 20.36 10.79
C THR A 253 -23.66 19.26 11.13
N ALA A 254 -23.39 18.03 10.70
CA ALA A 254 -24.25 16.89 10.97
C ALA A 254 -24.36 16.61 12.46
N VAL A 255 -23.25 16.66 13.20
CA VAL A 255 -23.27 16.42 14.64
C VAL A 255 -23.94 17.57 15.40
N HIS A 256 -23.62 18.83 15.06
CA HIS A 256 -24.21 20.00 15.73
C HIS A 256 -25.74 19.99 15.66
N ASN A 257 -26.31 19.55 14.52
CA ASN A 257 -27.76 19.51 14.31
C ASN A 257 -28.40 18.15 14.64
N ASN A 258 -27.63 17.18 15.13
CA ASN A 258 -28.06 15.78 15.29
C ASN A 258 -28.74 15.22 14.01
N TRP A 259 -28.06 15.39 12.89
CA TRP A 259 -28.43 14.91 11.57
C TRP A 259 -27.57 13.74 11.11
N THR A 260 -28.08 12.94 10.19
CA THR A 260 -27.24 12.05 9.37
C THR A 260 -26.47 12.88 8.33
N ILE A 261 -25.46 12.26 7.70
CA ILE A 261 -24.77 12.95 6.60
C ILE A 261 -25.74 13.22 5.46
N GLU A 262 -26.59 12.27 5.08
CA GLU A 262 -27.58 12.46 4.00
C GLU A 262 -28.55 13.61 4.28
N GLU A 263 -29.04 13.73 5.52
CA GLU A 263 -29.86 14.87 5.97
C GLU A 263 -29.08 16.18 5.79
N THR A 264 -27.80 16.20 6.14
CA THR A 264 -26.92 17.36 6.01
C THR A 264 -26.70 17.73 4.55
N LEU A 265 -26.35 16.76 3.70
CA LEU A 265 -26.15 16.97 2.26
C LEU A 265 -27.42 17.50 1.59
N THR A 266 -28.59 16.97 1.97
CA THR A 266 -29.89 17.42 1.46
C THR A 266 -30.16 18.86 1.84
N ASN A 267 -29.92 19.25 3.10
CA ASN A 267 -30.13 20.61 3.57
C ASN A 267 -29.13 21.61 2.96
N LEU A 268 -27.86 21.23 2.82
CA LEU A 268 -26.85 22.04 2.13
C LEU A 268 -27.23 22.26 0.66
N ASN A 269 -27.61 21.20 -0.05
CA ASN A 269 -28.11 21.33 -1.43
C ASN A 269 -29.32 22.25 -1.51
N LYS A 270 -30.35 22.07 -0.67
CA LYS A 270 -31.53 22.97 -0.69
C LYS A 270 -31.17 24.43 -0.43
N ARG A 271 -30.22 24.69 0.47
CA ARG A 271 -29.81 26.05 0.86
C ARG A 271 -28.96 26.76 -0.20
N PHE A 272 -28.21 26.01 -1.00
CA PHE A 272 -27.25 26.57 -1.97
C PHE A 272 -27.57 26.25 -3.44
N ALA A 273 -28.61 25.45 -3.72
CA ALA A 273 -29.10 25.17 -5.07
C ALA A 273 -29.94 26.32 -5.66
N THR A 274 -30.49 27.20 -4.83
CA THR A 274 -31.23 28.38 -5.28
C THR A 274 -30.27 29.54 -5.56
N LYS A 275 -29.83 29.62 -6.82
CA LYS A 275 -29.44 30.87 -7.49
C LYS A 275 -29.93 30.83 -8.92
#